data_AF-A0A1V2YCR2-F1
#
_entry.id   AF-A0A1V2YCR2-F1
#
_cell.length_a   1.000
_cell.length_b   1.000
_cell.length_c   1.000
_cell.angle_alpha   90.00
_cell.angle_beta   90.00
_cell.angle_gamma   90.00
#
_symmetry.space_group_name_H-M   'P 1'
#
loop_
_entity.id
_entity.type
_entity.pdbx_description
1 polymer ?
#
loop_
_entity_poly.entity_id
_entity_poly.type
_entity_poly.pdbx_seq_one_letter_code
_entity_poly.pdbx_strand_id
1 'polypeptide(L)'
;MKRIILAVFIVVITSAVYVTYIKTPYQSPVYILTDSPSVKYALDVYQTQYPSEQNTFYHVTVTEDDDLEELLEPVIPFATELYVRAVNCDIEEIKATLELLDVEYYIEIGGIVYGKENQGISFEIYTLNDIEALHRIDSNTTIYIRDNIVNCIADVDLAVDLISRLYYDIATQMPNVVWINQDNFVDGGDYRILDMYDEVISKTTLINGSGNDGLAYELTDSKITYEVDNQLDIVIVDENPIEYVYYLLNGYEMGVNYRYPYVFNLSNEDIVFGNNELKIGIKFARSDEIHEQYVYFTTDYSIEKDRAARVGESYSIQEQPIYTKPYIPVLMYHDFADVVGPTKAEQSITVSTSLFEQHIIQLLENGYTPINFKDLWEYLNNEGGLPDKPVIITADDGYLSNYEIAYPILQKYNVPATYFICTGYVDDNRYMPHFSWDDAIEMEASGLIDIQSHTHTHPLMNKVDEAKLLYEVNYSIELIEKHLGKRDVVVLSYPQFGHNSFTVRTLSNLVDIQVTDLNKWRSATTALDVKRIHVSNDMSDVIKEIERLTQ
;
A
#
# COMPACT_ATOMS: atom_id res chain seq x y z
N MET A 1 -35.05 33.56 -51.60
CA MET A 1 -35.84 34.02 -50.44
C MET A 1 -34.89 34.67 -49.45
N LYS A 2 -35.35 35.75 -48.82
CA LYS A 2 -34.56 36.91 -48.39
C LYS A 2 -33.64 36.62 -47.19
N ARG A 3 -32.39 37.09 -47.28
CA ARG A 3 -31.54 37.39 -46.12
C ARG A 3 -32.25 38.46 -45.29
N ILE A 4 -32.51 38.19 -44.03
CA ILE A 4 -32.87 39.22 -43.04
C ILE A 4 -31.62 39.47 -42.21
N ILE A 5 -31.11 40.69 -42.32
CA ILE A 5 -30.04 41.26 -41.51
C ILE A 5 -30.67 41.59 -40.16
N LEU A 6 -30.16 40.99 -39.07
CA LEU A 6 -30.49 41.40 -37.72
C LEU A 6 -29.65 42.65 -37.39
N ALA A 7 -30.29 43.81 -37.38
CA ALA A 7 -29.68 45.04 -36.88
C ALA A 7 -29.90 45.11 -35.37
N VAL A 8 -28.82 45.06 -34.60
CA VAL A 8 -28.81 45.26 -33.15
C VAL A 8 -28.74 46.77 -32.91
N PHE A 9 -29.77 47.35 -32.28
CA PHE A 9 -29.70 48.69 -31.71
C PHE A 9 -29.53 48.57 -30.20
N ILE A 10 -28.34 48.90 -29.71
CA ILE A 10 -28.08 49.16 -28.30
C ILE A 10 -28.40 50.64 -28.08
N VAL A 11 -29.44 50.92 -27.30
CA VAL A 11 -29.67 52.26 -26.75
C VAL A 11 -29.33 52.18 -25.27
N VAL A 12 -28.15 52.67 -24.91
CA VAL A 12 -27.77 52.93 -23.52
C VAL A 12 -28.40 54.25 -23.11
N ILE A 13 -29.44 54.22 -22.27
CA ILE A 13 -29.83 55.37 -21.45
C ILE A 13 -30.16 54.83 -20.05
N THR A 14 -29.44 55.41 -19.08
CA THR A 14 -29.40 55.25 -17.62
C THR A 14 -30.59 54.57 -16.92
N SER A 15 -30.24 53.71 -15.94
CA SER A 15 -31.04 52.86 -15.02
C SER A 15 -31.31 51.43 -15.51
N ALA A 16 -30.92 50.46 -14.67
CA ALA A 16 -30.57 49.09 -15.02
C ALA A 16 -31.75 48.28 -15.58
N VAL A 17 -31.62 47.80 -16.82
CA VAL A 17 -32.47 46.78 -17.42
C VAL A 17 -31.55 45.82 -18.19
N TYR A 18 -31.54 44.55 -17.79
CA TYR A 18 -30.89 43.47 -18.53
C TYR A 18 -31.96 42.51 -19.06
N VAL A 19 -32.12 42.44 -20.38
CA VAL A 19 -32.83 41.34 -21.05
C VAL A 19 -32.09 41.04 -22.35
N THR A 20 -31.78 39.76 -22.64
CA THR A 20 -31.99 39.05 -23.92
C THR A 20 -31.28 37.68 -23.94
N TYR A 21 -32.01 36.55 -24.12
CA TYR A 21 -31.90 35.69 -25.32
C TYR A 21 -33.03 34.64 -25.44
N ILE A 22 -33.39 34.33 -26.70
CA ILE A 22 -34.40 33.36 -27.16
C ILE A 22 -33.70 32.21 -27.88
N LYS A 23 -34.11 30.95 -27.66
CA LYS A 23 -33.87 29.87 -28.65
C LYS A 23 -34.98 28.82 -28.68
N THR A 24 -35.60 28.65 -29.85
CA THR A 24 -36.28 27.42 -30.31
C THR A 24 -35.28 26.55 -31.10
N PRO A 25 -35.44 25.22 -31.33
CA PRO A 25 -36.53 24.29 -31.03
C PRO A 25 -36.05 22.98 -30.34
N TYR A 26 -35.18 23.06 -29.32
CA TYR A 26 -34.85 21.90 -28.47
C TYR A 26 -34.83 22.35 -27.01
N GLN A 27 -35.73 21.74 -26.23
CA GLN A 27 -35.89 21.69 -24.77
C GLN A 27 -35.08 22.69 -23.93
N SER A 28 -35.74 23.74 -23.42
CA SER A 28 -35.46 24.42 -22.14
C SER A 28 -36.61 25.40 -21.81
N PRO A 29 -36.96 25.60 -20.53
CA PRO A 29 -38.05 26.49 -20.10
C PRO A 29 -37.77 27.97 -20.41
N VAL A 30 -38.86 28.74 -20.57
CA VAL A 30 -38.86 30.17 -20.89
C VAL A 30 -38.70 30.98 -19.60
N TYR A 31 -37.71 31.88 -19.54
CA TYR A 31 -37.52 32.81 -18.42
C TYR A 31 -37.93 34.23 -18.84
N ILE A 32 -38.79 34.88 -18.06
CA ILE A 32 -39.18 36.29 -18.24
C ILE A 32 -39.03 37.01 -16.90
N LEU A 33 -38.25 38.08 -16.87
CA LEU A 33 -38.11 39.01 -15.73
C LEU A 33 -38.40 40.43 -16.22
N THR A 34 -39.36 41.14 -15.62
CA THR A 34 -39.59 42.58 -15.90
C THR A 34 -40.71 43.22 -15.09
N ASP A 35 -40.49 44.48 -14.68
CA ASP A 35 -41.50 45.39 -14.09
C ASP A 35 -42.15 46.32 -15.14
N SER A 36 -42.10 45.96 -16.43
CA SER A 36 -42.57 46.82 -17.52
C SER A 36 -44.02 46.52 -17.91
N PRO A 37 -44.93 47.53 -17.92
CA PRO A 37 -46.29 47.40 -18.45
C PRO A 37 -46.34 46.89 -19.90
N SER A 38 -45.25 47.09 -20.66
CA SER A 38 -45.11 46.67 -22.06
C SER A 38 -44.93 45.15 -22.22
N VAL A 39 -44.45 44.46 -21.20
CA VAL A 39 -44.25 43.00 -21.24
C VAL A 39 -45.48 42.24 -20.75
N LYS A 40 -46.28 42.83 -19.85
CA LYS A 40 -47.64 42.35 -19.55
C LYS A 40 -48.50 42.24 -20.81
N TYR A 41 -48.38 43.23 -21.71
CA TYR A 41 -49.02 43.19 -23.04
C TYR A 41 -48.45 42.10 -23.97
N ALA A 42 -47.16 41.80 -23.89
CA ALA A 42 -46.54 40.72 -24.68
C ALA A 42 -46.94 39.32 -24.17
N LEU A 43 -47.15 39.16 -22.86
CA LEU A 43 -47.66 37.93 -22.23
C LEU A 43 -49.12 37.65 -22.63
N ASP A 44 -49.99 38.66 -22.58
CA ASP A 44 -51.40 38.54 -23.02
C ASP A 44 -51.50 38.06 -24.47
N VAL A 45 -50.64 38.60 -25.35
CA VAL A 45 -50.59 38.19 -26.77
C VAL A 45 -50.07 36.75 -26.94
N TYR A 46 -49.10 36.32 -26.14
CA TYR A 46 -48.53 34.96 -26.19
C TYR A 46 -49.51 33.91 -25.66
N GLN A 47 -50.18 34.18 -24.53
CA GLN A 47 -51.19 33.30 -23.91
C GLN A 47 -52.45 33.15 -24.77
N THR A 48 -52.82 34.19 -25.54
CA THR A 48 -53.91 34.10 -26.52
C THR A 48 -53.53 33.19 -27.71
N GLN A 49 -52.23 33.01 -28.00
CA GLN A 49 -51.72 32.20 -29.12
C GLN A 49 -51.43 30.74 -28.76
N TYR A 50 -51.09 30.40 -27.51
CA TYR A 50 -50.67 29.04 -27.11
C TYR A 50 -51.33 28.59 -25.79
N PRO A 51 -52.61 28.15 -25.81
CA PRO A 51 -53.40 27.91 -24.58
C PRO A 51 -53.13 26.58 -23.88
N SER A 52 -52.22 25.73 -24.39
CA SER A 52 -52.15 24.29 -24.05
C SER A 52 -50.81 23.81 -23.49
N GLU A 53 -49.88 24.69 -23.10
CA GLU A 53 -48.65 24.30 -22.40
C GLU A 53 -48.84 24.51 -20.90
N GLN A 54 -48.99 23.41 -20.14
CA GLN A 54 -49.59 23.37 -18.80
C GLN A 54 -48.61 23.35 -17.62
N ASN A 55 -47.30 23.54 -17.82
CA ASN A 55 -46.35 23.67 -16.71
C ASN A 55 -45.61 25.00 -16.83
N THR A 56 -45.97 25.96 -15.98
CA THR A 56 -45.39 27.29 -15.98
C THR A 56 -44.68 27.52 -14.65
N PHE A 57 -43.35 27.55 -14.70
CA PHE A 57 -42.48 27.91 -13.59
C PHE A 57 -42.27 29.42 -13.57
N TYR A 58 -42.50 30.06 -12.43
CA TYR A 58 -42.40 31.52 -12.30
C TYR A 58 -41.35 31.92 -11.27
N HIS A 59 -40.49 32.86 -11.64
CA HIS A 59 -39.47 33.43 -10.75
C HIS A 59 -39.84 34.88 -10.39
N VAL A 60 -39.96 35.16 -9.11
CA VAL A 60 -40.34 36.47 -8.56
C VAL A 60 -39.24 36.94 -7.62
N THR A 61 -38.79 38.18 -7.76
CA THR A 61 -37.89 38.81 -6.77
C THR A 61 -38.70 39.76 -5.93
N VAL A 62 -38.54 39.69 -4.61
CA VAL A 62 -39.31 40.46 -3.64
C VAL A 62 -38.32 41.20 -2.74
N THR A 63 -38.56 42.48 -2.54
CA THR A 63 -37.82 43.35 -1.62
C THR A 63 -38.69 43.79 -0.45
N GLU A 64 -38.10 44.40 0.58
CA GLU A 64 -38.82 44.85 1.79
C GLU A 64 -39.96 45.85 1.52
N ASP A 65 -39.93 46.54 0.39
CA ASP A 65 -40.93 47.55 -0.01
C ASP A 65 -42.05 46.98 -0.91
N ASP A 66 -41.96 45.69 -1.31
CA ASP A 66 -42.88 45.06 -2.26
C ASP A 66 -44.06 44.35 -1.57
N ASP A 67 -45.26 44.50 -2.11
CA ASP A 67 -46.44 43.71 -1.70
C ASP A 67 -46.48 42.38 -2.45
N LEU A 68 -46.19 41.29 -1.74
CA LEU A 68 -46.10 39.96 -2.31
C LEU A 68 -47.43 39.45 -2.87
N GLU A 69 -48.57 39.78 -2.24
CA GLU A 69 -49.88 39.36 -2.73
C GLU A 69 -50.20 40.03 -4.06
N GLU A 70 -49.91 41.33 -4.19
CA GLU A 70 -50.11 42.09 -5.44
C GLU A 70 -49.22 41.58 -6.59
N LEU A 71 -47.97 41.20 -6.28
CA LEU A 71 -47.03 40.64 -7.26
C LEU A 71 -47.45 39.25 -7.76
N LEU A 72 -48.05 38.43 -6.89
CA LEU A 72 -48.44 37.06 -7.20
C LEU A 72 -49.85 36.93 -7.78
N GLU A 73 -50.76 37.86 -7.52
CA GLU A 73 -52.14 37.86 -8.02
C GLU A 73 -52.27 37.55 -9.54
N PRO A 74 -51.47 38.14 -10.44
CA PRO A 74 -51.58 37.84 -11.88
C PRO A 74 -50.96 36.49 -12.30
N VAL A 75 -50.16 35.86 -11.43
CA VAL A 75 -49.35 34.67 -11.72
C VAL A 75 -49.98 33.39 -11.16
N ILE A 76 -50.58 33.46 -9.97
CA ILE A 76 -51.17 32.34 -9.23
C ILE A 76 -52.11 31.46 -10.07
N PRO A 77 -53.03 31.98 -10.92
CA PRO A 77 -53.96 31.14 -11.67
C PRO A 77 -53.30 30.22 -12.72
N PHE A 78 -52.01 30.43 -13.02
CA PHE A 78 -51.29 29.77 -14.11
C PHE A 78 -50.00 29.09 -13.66
N ALA A 79 -49.57 29.30 -12.41
CA ALA A 79 -48.33 28.75 -11.88
C ALA A 79 -48.54 27.31 -11.39
N THR A 80 -47.69 26.40 -11.85
CA THR A 80 -47.56 25.06 -11.27
C THR A 80 -46.46 25.03 -10.21
N GLU A 81 -45.45 25.89 -10.34
CA GLU A 81 -44.33 26.06 -9.42
C GLU A 81 -43.91 27.55 -9.34
N LEU A 82 -43.53 28.00 -8.15
CA LEU A 82 -43.13 29.38 -7.87
C LEU A 82 -41.73 29.42 -7.21
N TYR A 83 -40.86 30.30 -7.67
CA TYR A 83 -39.57 30.57 -7.05
C TYR A 83 -39.51 32.04 -6.62
N VAL A 84 -39.33 32.29 -5.34
CA VAL A 84 -39.35 33.61 -4.72
C VAL A 84 -37.97 33.95 -4.17
N ARG A 85 -37.28 34.88 -4.82
CA ARG A 85 -36.02 35.41 -4.30
C ARG A 85 -36.31 36.58 -3.36
N ALA A 86 -36.08 36.39 -2.07
CA ALA A 86 -36.28 37.42 -1.07
C ALA A 86 -34.99 38.21 -0.81
N VAL A 87 -35.08 39.54 -0.89
CA VAL A 87 -33.96 40.44 -0.67
C VAL A 87 -34.33 41.42 0.44
N ASN A 88 -33.71 41.26 1.61
CA ASN A 88 -33.99 42.04 2.83
C ASN A 88 -35.42 41.91 3.40
N CYS A 89 -36.17 40.85 3.05
CA CYS A 89 -37.51 40.60 3.56
C CYS A 89 -37.54 39.69 4.81
N ASP A 90 -38.65 39.69 5.56
CA ASP A 90 -38.94 38.70 6.60
C ASP A 90 -39.42 37.38 5.97
N ILE A 91 -38.69 36.28 6.23
CA ILE A 91 -38.98 34.97 5.66
C ILE A 91 -40.31 34.40 6.16
N GLU A 92 -40.67 34.66 7.41
CA GLU A 92 -41.89 34.08 8.00
C GLU A 92 -43.14 34.76 7.42
N GLU A 93 -43.03 36.02 7.02
CA GLU A 93 -44.07 36.76 6.31
C GLU A 93 -44.25 36.25 4.86
N ILE A 94 -43.14 36.01 4.15
CA ILE A 94 -43.17 35.42 2.80
C ILE A 94 -43.74 34.01 2.85
N LYS A 95 -43.28 33.16 3.78
CA LYS A 95 -43.79 31.79 3.95
C LYS A 95 -45.28 31.80 4.27
N ALA A 96 -45.73 32.61 5.23
CA ALA A 96 -47.13 32.69 5.60
C ALA A 96 -48.03 33.04 4.40
N THR A 97 -47.55 33.91 3.51
CA THR A 97 -48.25 34.26 2.27
C THR A 97 -48.27 33.10 1.28
N LEU A 98 -47.14 32.43 1.06
CA LEU A 98 -47.02 31.32 0.11
C LEU A 98 -47.72 30.03 0.56
N GLU A 99 -47.81 29.77 1.87
CA GLU A 99 -48.53 28.64 2.45
C GLU A 99 -50.04 28.69 2.17
N LEU A 100 -50.59 29.89 1.96
CA LEU A 100 -51.99 30.09 1.58
C LEU A 100 -52.26 29.75 0.11
N LEU A 101 -51.21 29.53 -0.69
CA LEU A 101 -51.30 29.21 -2.11
C LEU A 101 -51.24 27.70 -2.33
N ASP A 102 -52.11 27.19 -3.21
CA ASP A 102 -52.12 25.78 -3.64
C ASP A 102 -51.15 25.56 -4.82
N VAL A 103 -49.92 26.05 -4.67
CA VAL A 103 -48.82 25.96 -5.66
C VAL A 103 -47.56 25.47 -4.95
N GLU A 104 -46.72 24.69 -5.62
CA GLU A 104 -45.38 24.36 -5.15
C GLU A 104 -44.51 25.62 -5.12
N TYR A 105 -43.73 25.82 -4.05
CA TYR A 105 -42.90 27.02 -3.94
C TYR A 105 -41.51 26.78 -3.37
N TYR A 106 -40.58 27.64 -3.80
CA TYR A 106 -39.21 27.72 -3.32
C TYR A 106 -38.87 29.17 -2.95
N ILE A 107 -38.18 29.41 -1.84
CA ILE A 107 -37.75 30.73 -1.38
C ILE A 107 -36.23 30.78 -1.38
N GLU A 108 -35.59 31.69 -2.11
CA GLU A 108 -34.15 31.93 -2.07
C GLU A 108 -33.81 33.15 -1.22
N ILE A 109 -32.91 33.00 -0.24
CA ILE A 109 -32.35 34.11 0.56
C ILE A 109 -30.84 34.00 0.60
N GLY A 110 -30.14 35.00 0.08
CA GLY A 110 -28.67 35.04 0.14
C GLY A 110 -27.98 33.82 -0.50
N GLY A 111 -28.62 33.18 -1.49
CA GLY A 111 -28.14 31.96 -2.14
C GLY A 111 -28.65 30.64 -1.52
N ILE A 112 -29.52 30.69 -0.51
CA ILE A 112 -30.07 29.52 0.20
C ILE A 112 -31.53 29.30 -0.18
N VAL A 113 -31.92 28.10 -0.62
CA VAL A 113 -33.28 27.79 -1.10
C VAL A 113 -34.09 26.94 -0.10
N TYR A 114 -35.31 27.36 0.22
CA TYR A 114 -36.28 26.69 1.10
C TYR A 114 -37.51 26.22 0.31
N GLY A 115 -38.03 25.00 0.50
CA GLY A 115 -39.18 24.46 -0.25
C GLY A 115 -40.42 24.10 0.60
N LYS A 116 -41.58 23.91 -0.03
CA LYS A 116 -42.88 23.61 0.63
C LYS A 116 -42.97 22.21 1.25
N GLU A 117 -42.52 21.16 0.56
CA GLU A 117 -42.71 19.77 1.01
C GLU A 117 -41.55 19.16 1.82
N ASN A 118 -40.44 19.87 2.03
CA ASN A 118 -39.32 19.35 2.82
C ASN A 118 -38.80 20.43 3.77
N GLN A 119 -38.88 20.19 5.08
CA GLN A 119 -38.30 21.00 6.15
C GLN A 119 -36.76 20.99 6.13
N GLY A 120 -36.15 21.22 4.97
CA GLY A 120 -34.72 21.18 4.76
C GLY A 120 -34.25 22.30 3.84
N ILE A 121 -32.95 22.48 3.79
CA ILE A 121 -32.30 23.56 3.05
C ILE A 121 -31.63 22.99 1.81
N SER A 122 -31.92 23.52 0.61
CA SER A 122 -31.25 23.12 -0.63
C SER A 122 -30.08 24.04 -0.95
N PHE A 123 -28.92 23.45 -1.26
CA PHE A 123 -27.69 24.12 -1.66
C PHE A 123 -27.22 23.64 -3.03
N GLU A 124 -26.80 24.58 -3.87
CA GLU A 124 -26.07 24.29 -5.10
C GLU A 124 -24.60 24.63 -4.87
N ILE A 125 -23.72 23.63 -5.02
CA ILE A 125 -22.28 23.82 -4.83
C ILE A 125 -21.61 23.93 -6.19
N TYR A 126 -21.00 25.08 -6.45
CA TYR A 126 -20.27 25.36 -7.69
C TYR A 126 -18.75 25.44 -7.46
N THR A 127 -18.35 25.85 -6.25
CA THR A 127 -16.96 26.09 -5.88
C THR A 127 -16.65 25.62 -4.46
N LEU A 128 -15.37 25.46 -4.14
CA LEU A 128 -14.93 25.06 -2.80
C LEU A 128 -15.32 26.04 -1.69
N ASN A 129 -15.52 27.32 -2.03
CA ASN A 129 -15.86 28.35 -1.05
C ASN A 129 -17.34 28.28 -0.64
N ASP A 130 -18.20 27.66 -1.45
CA ASP A 130 -19.63 27.53 -1.16
C ASP A 130 -19.89 26.55 0.01
N ILE A 131 -18.87 25.76 0.36
CA ILE A 131 -18.90 24.70 1.38
C ILE A 131 -18.75 25.28 2.80
N GLU A 132 -18.02 26.40 2.97
CA GLU A 132 -17.89 27.04 4.29
C GLU A 132 -19.24 27.50 4.87
N ALA A 133 -20.23 27.73 4.00
CA ALA A 133 -21.58 28.07 4.42
C ALA A 133 -22.30 26.86 5.06
N LEU A 134 -21.99 25.63 4.64
CA LEU A 134 -22.61 24.41 5.15
C LEU A 134 -22.28 24.17 6.62
N HIS A 135 -21.03 24.44 7.03
CA HIS A 135 -20.59 24.29 8.42
C HIS A 135 -21.30 25.23 9.41
N ARG A 136 -22.06 26.22 8.92
CA ARG A 136 -22.80 27.19 9.75
C ARG A 136 -24.26 26.77 10.00
N ILE A 137 -24.69 25.67 9.38
CA ILE A 137 -26.05 25.16 9.47
C ILE A 137 -26.14 24.22 10.68
N ASP A 138 -27.25 24.29 11.43
CA ASP A 138 -27.49 23.38 12.54
C ASP A 138 -27.50 21.93 12.04
N SER A 139 -26.68 21.10 12.68
CA SER A 139 -26.56 19.65 12.47
C SER A 139 -27.88 18.88 12.40
N ASN A 140 -28.97 19.38 13.00
CA ASN A 140 -30.29 18.74 12.96
C ASN A 140 -31.12 19.09 11.71
N THR A 141 -30.65 19.99 10.86
CA THR A 141 -31.34 20.41 9.64
C THR A 141 -31.03 19.44 8.51
N THR A 142 -32.05 18.94 7.82
CA THR A 142 -31.83 18.16 6.59
C THR A 142 -31.34 19.10 5.48
N ILE A 143 -30.20 18.78 4.88
CA ILE A 143 -29.59 19.59 3.83
C ILE A 143 -29.62 18.81 2.52
N TYR A 144 -30.18 19.40 1.49
CA TYR A 144 -30.20 18.84 0.14
C TYR A 144 -29.09 19.46 -0.70
N ILE A 145 -28.16 18.67 -1.23
CA ILE A 145 -27.05 19.20 -2.02
C ILE A 145 -27.20 18.80 -3.49
N ARG A 146 -27.07 19.79 -4.38
CA ARG A 146 -26.84 19.62 -5.82
C ARG A 146 -25.39 19.98 -6.14
N ASP A 147 -24.62 18.99 -6.56
CA ASP A 147 -23.21 19.15 -6.91
C ASP A 147 -23.06 19.56 -8.38
N ASN A 148 -22.49 20.74 -8.62
CA ASN A 148 -22.13 21.24 -9.94
C ASN A 148 -20.59 21.41 -10.10
N ILE A 149 -19.77 20.91 -9.18
CA ILE A 149 -18.31 21.09 -9.15
C ILE A 149 -17.65 20.54 -10.42
N VAL A 150 -18.08 19.36 -10.90
CA VAL A 150 -17.57 18.74 -12.14
C VAL A 150 -17.81 19.64 -13.36
N ASN A 151 -18.88 20.44 -13.35
CA ASN A 151 -19.19 21.37 -14.44
C ASN A 151 -18.34 22.65 -14.39
N CYS A 152 -17.66 22.92 -13.27
CA CYS A 152 -16.95 24.18 -13.01
C CYS A 152 -15.41 24.04 -13.01
N ILE A 153 -14.90 22.83 -12.81
CA ILE A 153 -13.45 22.55 -12.76
C ILE A 153 -13.00 21.88 -14.06
N ALA A 154 -12.05 22.50 -14.76
CA ALA A 154 -11.53 21.99 -16.04
C ALA A 154 -10.56 20.80 -15.88
N ASP A 155 -9.97 20.66 -14.70
CA ASP A 155 -9.07 19.57 -14.33
C ASP A 155 -9.88 18.46 -13.62
N VAL A 156 -10.16 17.39 -14.36
CA VAL A 156 -11.03 16.30 -13.92
C VAL A 156 -10.47 15.58 -12.70
N ASP A 157 -9.15 15.38 -12.63
CA ASP A 157 -8.53 14.65 -11.51
C ASP A 157 -8.57 15.48 -10.23
N LEU A 158 -8.33 16.79 -10.34
CA LEU A 158 -8.50 17.72 -9.23
C LEU A 158 -9.97 17.81 -8.78
N ALA A 159 -10.93 17.81 -9.71
CA ALA A 159 -12.35 17.81 -9.38
C ALA A 159 -12.75 16.55 -8.60
N VAL A 160 -12.24 15.38 -9.00
CA VAL A 160 -12.54 14.09 -8.37
C VAL A 160 -11.93 13.97 -6.97
N ASP A 161 -10.68 14.40 -6.75
CA ASP A 161 -10.06 14.39 -5.41
C ASP A 161 -10.80 15.35 -4.46
N LEU A 162 -11.12 16.56 -4.94
CA LEU A 162 -11.86 17.55 -4.16
C LEU A 162 -13.27 17.08 -3.80
N ILE A 163 -13.99 16.47 -4.75
CA ILE A 163 -15.32 15.87 -4.52
C ILE A 163 -15.20 14.72 -3.51
N SER A 164 -14.19 13.86 -3.63
CA SER A 164 -14.00 12.74 -2.69
C SER A 164 -13.73 13.21 -1.26
N ARG A 165 -12.86 14.22 -1.07
CA ARG A 165 -12.58 14.84 0.24
C ARG A 165 -13.82 15.54 0.79
N LEU A 166 -14.51 16.32 -0.04
CA LEU A 166 -15.72 17.05 0.33
C LEU A 166 -16.84 16.13 0.80
N TYR A 167 -17.12 15.07 0.03
CA TYR A 167 -18.20 14.14 0.35
C TYR A 167 -17.88 13.36 1.63
N TYR A 168 -16.62 13.00 1.87
CA TYR A 168 -16.19 12.38 3.13
C TYR A 168 -16.36 13.32 4.33
N ASP A 169 -15.91 14.57 4.24
CA ASP A 169 -16.03 15.55 5.33
C ASP A 169 -17.50 15.84 5.65
N ILE A 170 -18.34 16.03 4.63
CA ILE A 170 -19.78 16.24 4.80
C ILE A 170 -20.45 14.99 5.38
N ALA A 171 -20.18 13.79 4.86
CA ALA A 171 -20.80 12.55 5.35
C ALA A 171 -20.41 12.23 6.80
N THR A 172 -19.17 12.56 7.22
CA THR A 172 -18.69 12.31 8.58
C THR A 172 -19.15 13.36 9.59
N GLN A 173 -19.29 14.63 9.18
CA GLN A 173 -19.62 15.74 10.08
C GLN A 173 -21.10 16.15 10.06
N MET A 174 -21.83 15.84 8.97
CA MET A 174 -23.21 16.25 8.72
C MET A 174 -24.07 15.05 8.28
N PRO A 175 -24.43 14.14 9.18
CA PRO A 175 -25.12 12.89 8.85
C PRO A 175 -26.55 13.06 8.28
N ASN A 176 -27.10 14.28 8.30
CA ASN A 176 -28.44 14.62 7.81
C ASN A 176 -28.44 15.23 6.39
N VAL A 177 -27.33 15.13 5.68
CA VAL A 177 -27.22 15.59 4.28
C VAL A 177 -27.77 14.53 3.33
N VAL A 178 -28.59 14.97 2.38
CA VAL A 178 -29.20 14.16 1.31
C VAL A 178 -28.72 14.69 -0.03
N TRP A 179 -28.04 13.84 -0.79
CA TRP A 179 -27.56 14.19 -2.13
C TRP A 179 -28.67 14.01 -3.16
N ILE A 180 -28.94 15.05 -3.97
CA ILE A 180 -29.90 14.97 -5.07
C ILE A 180 -29.12 14.64 -6.35
N ASN A 181 -29.24 13.39 -6.80
CA ASN A 181 -28.61 12.92 -8.04
C ASN A 181 -29.17 13.70 -9.24
N GLN A 182 -28.30 14.25 -10.09
CA GLN A 182 -28.70 14.87 -11.35
C GLN A 182 -28.57 13.85 -12.48
N ASP A 183 -29.62 13.71 -13.29
CA ASP A 183 -29.74 12.80 -14.45
C ASP A 183 -28.73 13.05 -15.60
N ASN A 184 -27.69 13.87 -15.39
CA ASN A 184 -26.72 14.30 -16.41
C ASN A 184 -25.27 13.85 -16.16
N PHE A 185 -25.04 12.81 -15.35
CA PHE A 185 -23.75 12.12 -15.36
C PHE A 185 -23.57 11.36 -16.68
N VAL A 186 -22.95 12.01 -17.69
CA VAL A 186 -22.69 11.43 -18.99
C VAL A 186 -21.36 10.66 -18.99
N ASP A 187 -21.51 9.34 -19.07
CA ASP A 187 -20.59 8.30 -19.57
C ASP A 187 -19.41 7.79 -18.70
N GLY A 188 -19.52 6.51 -18.31
CA GLY A 188 -18.42 5.55 -18.15
C GLY A 188 -17.51 5.60 -16.91
N GLY A 189 -17.36 6.74 -16.24
CA GLY A 189 -16.43 6.91 -15.10
C GLY A 189 -17.04 6.77 -13.70
N ASP A 190 -18.31 7.15 -13.54
CA ASP A 190 -18.84 7.67 -12.28
C ASP A 190 -19.75 6.74 -11.46
N TYR A 191 -20.14 5.57 -11.98
CA TYR A 191 -20.92 4.60 -11.18
C TYR A 191 -20.12 4.08 -9.95
N ARG A 192 -18.78 4.01 -10.06
CA ARG A 192 -17.88 3.63 -8.95
C ARG A 192 -17.83 4.67 -7.84
N ILE A 193 -18.16 5.92 -8.14
CA ILE A 193 -18.26 7.00 -7.15
C ILE A 193 -19.54 6.82 -6.33
N LEU A 194 -20.67 6.55 -6.99
CA LEU A 194 -21.96 6.28 -6.34
C LEU A 194 -21.95 4.99 -5.49
N ASP A 195 -21.41 3.88 -6.01
CA ASP A 195 -21.30 2.60 -5.27
C ASP A 195 -20.42 2.73 -4.01
N MET A 196 -19.32 3.49 -4.09
CA MET A 196 -18.45 3.81 -2.96
C MET A 196 -19.20 4.63 -1.90
N TYR A 197 -20.06 5.57 -2.31
CA TYR A 197 -20.83 6.38 -1.37
C TYR A 197 -21.93 5.58 -0.67
N ASP A 198 -22.63 4.69 -1.38
CA ASP A 198 -23.57 3.76 -0.75
C ASP A 198 -22.86 2.87 0.29
N GLU A 199 -21.61 2.49 0.05
CA GLU A 199 -20.79 1.74 1.01
C GLU A 199 -20.34 2.58 2.22
N VAL A 200 -19.90 3.83 2.03
CA VAL A 200 -19.47 4.73 3.11
C VAL A 200 -20.67 5.14 3.99
N ILE A 201 -21.81 5.49 3.38
CA ILE A 201 -23.04 5.89 4.08
C ILE A 201 -23.64 4.71 4.87
N SER A 202 -23.53 3.48 4.36
CA SER A 202 -24.05 2.28 5.04
C SER A 202 -23.20 1.83 6.24
N LYS A 203 -21.95 2.30 6.38
CA LYS A 203 -21.07 2.01 7.52
C LYS A 203 -21.14 3.12 8.57
N THR A 204 -22.28 3.25 9.25
CA THR A 204 -22.54 4.28 10.28
C THR A 204 -21.84 4.01 11.64
N THR A 205 -20.59 3.55 11.64
CA THR A 205 -19.78 3.51 12.87
C THR A 205 -18.29 3.61 12.56
N LEU A 206 -17.76 4.83 12.51
CA LEU A 206 -16.32 5.05 12.72
C LEU A 206 -16.12 5.23 14.23
N ILE A 207 -15.52 4.23 14.87
CA ILE A 207 -15.16 4.28 16.30
C ILE A 207 -13.87 5.08 16.41
N ASN A 208 -13.90 6.19 17.16
CA ASN A 208 -12.68 6.89 17.58
C ASN A 208 -11.98 6.03 18.65
N GLY A 209 -10.97 5.25 18.24
CA GLY A 209 -10.11 4.49 19.13
C GLY A 209 -8.96 5.35 19.66
N SER A 210 -9.00 5.69 20.95
CA SER A 210 -7.83 6.18 21.69
C SER A 210 -7.19 5.00 22.43
N GLY A 211 -6.05 4.51 21.96
CA GLY A 211 -5.31 3.43 22.61
C GLY A 211 -3.80 3.55 22.34
N ASN A 212 -3.03 3.86 23.38
CA ASN A 212 -1.58 3.71 23.39
C ASN A 212 -1.26 2.21 23.47
N ASP A 213 -0.45 1.69 22.54
CA ASP A 213 0.79 0.97 22.81
C ASP A 213 1.38 0.41 21.49
N GLY A 214 2.63 0.80 21.16
CA GLY A 214 3.51 0.05 20.24
C GLY A 214 3.98 0.74 18.95
N LEU A 215 5.19 1.32 19.01
CA LEU A 215 6.11 1.73 17.91
C LEU A 215 5.68 2.87 16.97
N ALA A 216 6.31 4.03 17.16
CA ALA A 216 6.12 5.25 16.38
C ALA A 216 7.40 5.64 15.61
N TYR A 217 7.25 5.93 14.31
CA TYR A 217 8.07 6.91 13.59
C TYR A 217 7.14 7.99 13.07
N GLU A 218 7.33 9.23 13.52
CA GLU A 218 6.60 10.41 13.01
C GLU A 218 7.20 10.84 11.66
N LEU A 219 6.32 11.03 10.67
CA LEU A 219 6.55 12.00 9.60
C LEU A 219 5.78 13.27 9.94
N THR A 220 6.46 14.40 9.76
CA THR A 220 5.89 15.74 9.84
C THR A 220 4.71 15.86 8.86
N ASP A 221 3.54 16.13 9.43
CA ASP A 221 2.26 16.54 8.81
C ASP A 221 1.31 15.45 8.25
N SER A 222 1.63 14.15 8.34
CA SER A 222 0.68 13.05 8.02
C SER A 222 0.38 12.20 9.25
N LYS A 223 -0.90 12.01 9.58
CA LYS A 223 -1.33 11.26 10.78
C LYS A 223 -1.68 9.81 10.41
N ILE A 224 -0.78 8.86 10.68
CA ILE A 224 -1.06 7.42 10.59
C ILE A 224 -1.62 6.97 11.96
N THR A 225 -2.75 6.27 11.96
CA THR A 225 -3.36 5.71 13.18
C THR A 225 -3.29 4.19 13.10
N TYR A 226 -2.92 3.51 14.19
CA TYR A 226 -2.82 2.05 14.27
C TYR A 226 -3.75 1.54 15.39
N GLU A 227 -4.43 0.43 15.16
CA GLU A 227 -5.09 -0.36 16.21
C GLU A 227 -4.75 -1.83 15.99
N VAL A 228 -4.44 -2.57 17.06
CA VAL A 228 -4.07 -3.99 16.98
C VAL A 228 -5.02 -4.80 17.85
N ASP A 229 -6.02 -5.38 17.17
CA ASP A 229 -6.65 -6.67 17.49
C ASP A 229 -7.18 -7.25 16.16
N ASN A 230 -6.37 -8.11 15.52
CA ASN A 230 -6.68 -8.91 14.31
C ASN A 230 -6.88 -8.19 12.95
N GLN A 231 -6.59 -6.90 12.84
CA GLN A 231 -6.63 -6.16 11.56
C GLN A 231 -5.67 -4.96 11.63
N LEU A 232 -4.90 -4.70 10.58
CA LEU A 232 -4.06 -3.50 10.47
C LEU A 232 -4.71 -2.53 9.50
N ASP A 233 -5.27 -1.45 10.03
CA ASP A 233 -5.88 -0.38 9.24
C ASP A 233 -4.91 0.79 9.13
N ILE A 234 -4.54 1.16 7.90
CA ILE A 234 -3.65 2.28 7.61
C ILE A 234 -4.42 3.35 6.88
N VAL A 235 -4.46 4.55 7.46
CA VAL A 235 -5.08 5.72 6.85
C VAL A 235 -4.00 6.74 6.54
N ILE A 236 -3.91 7.15 5.27
CA ILE A 236 -2.98 8.20 4.84
C ILE A 236 -3.73 9.50 4.68
N VAL A 237 -3.25 10.54 5.36
CA VAL A 237 -3.77 11.90 5.31
C VAL A 237 -2.62 12.83 4.99
N ASP A 238 -2.77 13.65 3.95
CA ASP A 238 -1.79 14.68 3.55
C ASP A 238 -2.52 15.93 3.06
N GLU A 239 -1.91 17.09 3.33
CA GLU A 239 -2.40 18.40 2.89
C GLU A 239 -2.21 18.59 1.37
N ASN A 240 -1.24 17.91 0.77
CA ASN A 240 -1.00 17.95 -0.67
C ASN A 240 -1.92 16.97 -1.41
N PRO A 241 -2.40 17.32 -2.63
CA PRO A 241 -3.20 16.41 -3.45
C PRO A 241 -2.41 15.15 -3.84
N ILE A 242 -2.96 13.98 -3.51
CA ILE A 242 -2.40 12.65 -3.82
C ILE A 242 -3.14 12.10 -5.05
N GLU A 243 -2.40 11.66 -6.06
CA GLU A 243 -2.92 11.00 -7.25
C GLU A 243 -3.31 9.56 -6.95
N TYR A 244 -2.41 8.82 -6.27
CA TYR A 244 -2.68 7.48 -5.77
C TYR A 244 -1.68 7.06 -4.69
N VAL A 245 -2.05 6.02 -3.95
CA VAL A 245 -1.20 5.27 -3.04
C VAL A 245 -1.18 3.81 -3.48
N TYR A 246 -0.01 3.18 -3.58
CA TYR A 246 0.09 1.72 -3.76
C TYR A 246 0.70 1.06 -2.53
N TYR A 247 0.40 -0.22 -2.37
CA TYR A 247 0.82 -1.03 -1.23
C TYR A 247 1.51 -2.30 -1.73
N LEU A 248 2.73 -2.56 -1.24
CA LEU A 248 3.41 -3.84 -1.42
C LEU A 248 3.61 -4.50 -0.04
N LEU A 249 3.08 -5.69 0.17
CA LEU A 249 3.33 -6.48 1.38
C LEU A 249 4.37 -7.56 1.05
N ASN A 250 5.51 -7.54 1.74
CA ASN A 250 6.65 -8.42 1.51
C ASN A 250 7.07 -8.49 0.04
N GLY A 251 6.97 -7.36 -0.66
CA GLY A 251 7.25 -7.24 -2.11
C GLY A 251 6.11 -7.65 -3.04
N TYR A 252 4.99 -8.17 -2.54
CA TYR A 252 3.81 -8.52 -3.33
C TYR A 252 2.84 -7.34 -3.44
N GLU A 253 2.35 -7.04 -4.65
CA GLU A 253 1.37 -5.99 -4.90
C GLU A 253 0.03 -6.33 -4.21
N MET A 254 -0.36 -5.50 -3.25
CA MET A 254 -1.65 -5.64 -2.53
C MET A 254 -2.76 -4.81 -3.18
N GLY A 255 -2.40 -3.75 -3.90
CA GLY A 255 -3.34 -2.91 -4.62
C GLY A 255 -2.93 -1.44 -4.67
N VAL A 256 -3.76 -0.65 -5.34
CA VAL A 256 -3.59 0.80 -5.49
C VAL A 256 -4.88 1.50 -5.10
N ASN A 257 -4.79 2.45 -4.18
CA ASN A 257 -5.87 3.32 -3.75
C ASN A 257 -5.71 4.71 -4.39
N TYR A 258 -6.68 5.10 -5.22
CA TYR A 258 -6.68 6.38 -5.95
C TYR A 258 -7.49 7.46 -5.23
N ARG A 259 -8.10 7.17 -4.07
CA ARG A 259 -9.16 8.02 -3.51
C ARG A 259 -9.05 8.19 -2.00
N TYR A 260 -9.38 9.40 -1.56
CA TYR A 260 -9.48 9.74 -0.14
C TYR A 260 -10.79 9.20 0.49
N PRO A 261 -10.78 8.70 1.74
CA PRO A 261 -9.59 8.47 2.57
C PRO A 261 -8.76 7.31 2.02
N TYR A 262 -7.44 7.48 1.97
CA TYR A 262 -6.52 6.46 1.48
C TYR A 262 -6.34 5.39 2.56
N VAL A 263 -7.35 4.53 2.69
CA VAL A 263 -7.40 3.44 3.66
C VAL A 263 -6.88 2.16 3.03
N PHE A 264 -6.02 1.47 3.75
CA PHE A 264 -5.59 0.10 3.47
C PHE A 264 -5.91 -0.76 4.69
N ASN A 265 -6.82 -1.72 4.50
CA ASN A 265 -7.17 -2.69 5.52
C ASN A 265 -6.43 -3.97 5.19
N LEU A 266 -5.54 -4.38 6.09
CA LEU A 266 -4.81 -5.62 5.94
C LEU A 266 -5.46 -6.70 6.81
N SER A 267 -6.00 -7.73 6.16
CA SER A 267 -6.66 -8.85 6.84
C SER A 267 -5.64 -9.93 7.23
N ASN A 268 -5.93 -10.71 8.27
CA ASN A 268 -5.07 -11.83 8.68
C ASN A 268 -4.85 -12.88 7.57
N GLU A 269 -5.74 -12.98 6.57
CA GLU A 269 -5.56 -13.90 5.44
C GLU A 269 -4.46 -13.44 4.48
N ASP A 270 -4.21 -12.13 4.41
CA ASP A 270 -3.22 -11.51 3.56
C ASP A 270 -1.82 -11.46 4.20
N ILE A 271 -1.77 -11.58 5.54
CA ILE A 271 -0.54 -11.43 6.32
C ILE A 271 0.26 -12.73 6.31
N VAL A 272 1.54 -12.62 5.96
CA VAL A 272 2.46 -13.75 6.13
C VAL A 272 2.84 -13.84 7.59
N PHE A 273 2.79 -15.04 8.16
CA PHE A 273 3.18 -15.27 9.56
C PHE A 273 4.59 -14.75 9.85
N GLY A 274 4.77 -14.08 10.99
CA GLY A 274 6.04 -13.49 11.40
C GLY A 274 6.19 -12.01 11.02
N ASN A 275 7.41 -11.59 10.70
CA ASN A 275 7.80 -10.22 10.38
C ASN A 275 7.44 -9.86 8.94
N ASN A 276 6.70 -8.79 8.78
CA ASN A 276 6.20 -8.30 7.52
C ASN A 276 6.74 -6.90 7.25
N GLU A 277 6.98 -6.60 5.97
CA GLU A 277 7.29 -5.30 5.43
C GLU A 277 6.13 -4.86 4.54
N LEU A 278 5.44 -3.80 4.93
CA LEU A 278 4.50 -3.12 4.07
C LEU A 278 5.15 -1.85 3.53
N LYS A 279 5.44 -1.85 2.23
CA LYS A 279 5.83 -0.65 1.49
C LYS A 279 4.60 0.09 1.01
N ILE A 280 4.55 1.39 1.29
CA ILE A 280 3.50 2.31 0.90
C ILE A 280 4.12 3.34 -0.04
N GLY A 281 3.70 3.39 -1.30
CA GLY A 281 4.16 4.40 -2.24
C GLY A 281 3.09 5.44 -2.54
N ILE A 282 3.38 6.69 -2.27
CA ILE A 282 2.47 7.83 -2.42
C ILE A 282 2.91 8.65 -3.63
N LYS A 283 2.04 8.76 -4.63
CA LYS A 283 2.21 9.63 -5.79
C LYS A 283 1.41 10.91 -5.58
N PHE A 284 2.09 12.06 -5.51
CA PHE A 284 1.42 13.37 -5.46
C PHE A 284 1.08 13.86 -6.87
N ALA A 285 -0.10 14.45 -7.05
CA ALA A 285 -0.63 14.84 -8.38
C ALA A 285 0.20 15.90 -9.12
N ARG A 286 1.08 16.62 -8.41
CA ARG A 286 1.95 17.67 -8.98
C ARG A 286 3.44 17.39 -8.82
N SER A 287 3.80 16.16 -8.47
CA SER A 287 5.19 15.71 -8.33
C SER A 287 5.44 14.55 -9.25
N ASP A 288 6.60 14.52 -9.92
CA ASP A 288 7.04 13.33 -10.65
C ASP A 288 7.59 12.24 -9.71
N GLU A 289 7.92 12.60 -8.46
CA GLU A 289 8.48 11.70 -7.47
C GLU A 289 7.38 10.88 -6.76
N ILE A 290 7.70 9.62 -6.48
CA ILE A 290 6.91 8.73 -5.62
C ILE A 290 7.60 8.71 -4.26
N HIS A 291 6.84 9.05 -3.22
CA HIS A 291 7.32 8.99 -1.84
C HIS A 291 7.05 7.59 -1.29
N GLU A 292 8.11 6.89 -0.91
CA GLU A 292 8.01 5.53 -0.39
C GLU A 292 8.15 5.54 1.13
N GLN A 293 7.27 4.81 1.82
CA GLN A 293 7.30 4.57 3.24
C GLN A 293 7.27 3.06 3.50
N TYR A 294 7.84 2.64 4.63
CA TYR A 294 7.95 1.23 5.01
C TYR A 294 7.43 1.07 6.43
N VAL A 295 6.47 0.17 6.61
CA VAL A 295 5.91 -0.23 7.90
C VAL A 295 6.33 -1.67 8.16
N TYR A 296 6.91 -1.94 9.32
CA TYR A 296 7.36 -3.28 9.71
C TYR A 296 6.56 -3.77 10.92
N PHE A 297 6.01 -4.98 10.86
CA PHE A 297 5.18 -5.52 11.95
C PHE A 297 5.30 -7.06 12.04
N THR A 298 5.04 -7.62 13.23
CA THR A 298 5.17 -9.06 13.48
C THR A 298 3.82 -9.69 13.81
N THR A 299 3.58 -10.92 13.35
CA THR A 299 2.42 -11.75 13.72
C THR A 299 2.86 -13.06 14.37
N ASP A 300 2.12 -13.49 15.40
CA ASP A 300 2.46 -14.69 16.17
C ASP A 300 2.20 -15.99 15.38
N TYR A 301 3.12 -16.96 15.49
CA TYR A 301 2.99 -18.29 14.91
C TYR A 301 3.54 -19.40 15.82
N SER A 302 2.90 -20.58 15.79
CA SER A 302 3.41 -21.81 16.39
C SER A 302 3.87 -22.78 15.30
N ILE A 303 5.17 -23.05 15.24
CA ILE A 303 5.75 -24.01 14.28
C ILE A 303 5.46 -25.44 14.77
N GLU A 304 4.53 -26.13 14.12
CA GLU A 304 4.17 -27.53 14.44
C GLU A 304 4.88 -28.57 13.58
N LYS A 305 5.75 -28.17 12.64
CA LYS A 305 6.44 -29.11 11.74
C LYS A 305 7.71 -29.66 12.38
N ASP A 306 7.71 -30.96 12.67
CA ASP A 306 8.90 -31.69 13.12
C ASP A 306 9.95 -31.75 11.99
N ARG A 307 11.20 -31.42 12.34
CA ARG A 307 12.36 -31.48 11.45
C ARG A 307 13.04 -32.84 11.53
N ALA A 308 13.60 -33.32 10.42
CA ALA A 308 14.39 -34.55 10.41
C ALA A 308 15.64 -34.39 11.29
N ALA A 309 15.99 -35.44 12.03
CA ALA A 309 17.24 -35.46 12.78
C ALA A 309 18.43 -35.37 11.82
N ARG A 310 19.42 -34.55 12.16
CA ARG A 310 20.61 -34.38 11.34
C ARG A 310 21.48 -35.63 11.35
N VAL A 311 22.03 -35.97 10.19
CA VAL A 311 23.04 -37.01 10.05
C VAL A 311 24.33 -36.50 10.71
N GLY A 312 24.88 -37.29 11.63
CA GLY A 312 26.08 -36.95 12.37
C GLY A 312 26.27 -37.89 13.55
N GLU A 313 27.45 -37.79 14.17
CA GLU A 313 27.75 -38.47 15.43
C GLU A 313 27.69 -37.46 16.58
N SER A 314 27.32 -37.91 17.78
CA SER A 314 27.44 -37.09 18.98
C SER A 314 28.85 -37.22 19.54
N TYR A 315 29.53 -36.09 19.74
CA TYR A 315 30.89 -36.04 20.27
C TYR A 315 30.88 -35.66 21.75
N SER A 316 31.67 -36.36 22.56
CA SER A 316 31.85 -36.05 23.97
C SER A 316 32.66 -34.76 24.15
N ILE A 317 32.40 -33.99 25.21
CA ILE A 317 33.10 -32.73 25.52
C ILE A 317 34.64 -32.91 25.58
N GLN A 318 35.14 -34.12 25.84
CA GLN A 318 36.57 -34.42 25.88
C GLN A 318 37.22 -34.51 24.48
N GLU A 319 36.43 -34.72 23.44
CA GLU A 319 36.89 -34.77 22.05
C GLU A 319 37.09 -33.34 21.54
N GLN A 320 38.31 -33.07 21.09
CA GLN A 320 38.78 -31.74 20.72
C GLN A 320 39.53 -31.82 19.39
N PRO A 321 39.37 -30.83 18.50
CA PRO A 321 40.04 -30.84 17.21
C PRO A 321 41.56 -30.76 17.36
N ILE A 322 42.30 -31.44 16.48
CA ILE A 322 43.77 -31.48 16.51
C ILE A 322 44.43 -30.23 15.92
N TYR A 323 43.64 -29.21 15.57
CA TYR A 323 44.14 -27.98 14.99
C TYR A 323 44.98 -27.19 15.99
N THR A 324 46.11 -26.64 15.54
CA THR A 324 47.00 -25.85 16.40
C THR A 324 46.53 -24.39 16.52
N LYS A 325 45.59 -23.98 15.66
CA LYS A 325 44.92 -22.68 15.65
C LYS A 325 43.48 -22.86 16.10
N PRO A 326 42.88 -21.89 16.81
CA PRO A 326 41.50 -21.97 17.29
C PRO A 326 40.47 -21.73 16.17
N TYR A 327 40.71 -22.24 14.96
CA TYR A 327 39.87 -22.06 13.79
C TYR A 327 39.30 -23.41 13.36
N ILE A 328 37.98 -23.47 13.17
CA ILE A 328 37.26 -24.58 12.55
C ILE A 328 37.05 -24.24 11.07
N PRO A 329 37.59 -25.03 10.13
CA PRO A 329 37.43 -24.81 8.70
C PRO A 329 35.98 -24.85 8.24
N VAL A 330 35.55 -23.81 7.54
CA VAL A 330 34.25 -23.74 6.87
C VAL A 330 34.49 -23.43 5.40
N LEU A 331 34.11 -24.33 4.51
CA LEU A 331 34.24 -24.17 3.06
C LEU A 331 33.02 -23.45 2.50
N MET A 332 33.24 -22.45 1.65
CA MET A 332 32.19 -21.66 1.02
C MET A 332 32.16 -21.90 -0.49
N TYR A 333 31.13 -22.61 -0.94
CA TYR A 333 30.74 -22.78 -2.34
C TYR A 333 29.57 -21.85 -2.67
N HIS A 334 29.23 -21.71 -3.96
CA HIS A 334 28.03 -21.00 -4.40
C HIS A 334 27.33 -21.83 -5.48
N ASP A 335 27.83 -21.80 -6.71
CA ASP A 335 27.23 -22.45 -7.87
C ASP A 335 28.04 -23.67 -8.35
N PHE A 336 27.40 -24.57 -9.10
CA PHE A 336 28.00 -25.77 -9.65
C PHE A 336 27.60 -25.98 -11.11
N ALA A 337 28.54 -26.44 -11.94
CA ALA A 337 28.26 -26.75 -13.34
C ALA A 337 29.23 -27.80 -13.89
N ASP A 338 28.83 -28.55 -14.92
CA ASP A 338 29.77 -29.48 -15.59
C ASP A 338 30.87 -28.73 -16.35
N VAL A 339 30.54 -27.57 -16.91
CA VAL A 339 31.47 -26.71 -17.65
C VAL A 339 31.41 -25.30 -17.07
N VAL A 340 32.50 -24.88 -16.43
CA VAL A 340 32.64 -23.53 -15.88
C VAL A 340 33.18 -22.58 -16.95
N GLY A 341 32.54 -21.42 -17.10
CA GLY A 341 32.97 -20.41 -18.05
C GLY A 341 34.39 -19.88 -17.76
N PRO A 342 35.08 -19.32 -18.76
CA PRO A 342 36.51 -19.01 -18.65
C PRO A 342 36.81 -17.71 -17.91
N THR A 343 35.80 -16.88 -17.58
CA THR A 343 36.04 -15.60 -16.93
C THR A 343 36.40 -15.78 -15.45
N LYS A 344 37.15 -14.82 -14.89
CA LYS A 344 37.49 -14.85 -13.46
C LYS A 344 36.25 -14.80 -12.56
N ALA A 345 35.18 -14.14 -12.99
CA ALA A 345 33.95 -14.06 -12.21
C ALA A 345 33.28 -15.45 -12.13
N GLU A 346 33.10 -16.12 -13.27
CA GLU A 346 32.54 -17.48 -13.35
C GLU A 346 33.40 -18.47 -12.56
N GLN A 347 34.73 -18.46 -12.75
CA GLN A 347 35.67 -19.33 -12.03
C GLN A 347 35.70 -19.07 -10.52
N SER A 348 35.30 -17.87 -10.08
CA SER A 348 35.27 -17.52 -8.66
C SER A 348 34.03 -18.03 -7.96
N ILE A 349 32.88 -18.11 -8.63
CA ILE A 349 31.58 -18.42 -7.99
C ILE A 349 31.07 -19.82 -8.33
N THR A 350 31.45 -20.38 -9.48
CA THR A 350 30.98 -21.70 -9.92
C THR A 350 32.11 -22.72 -9.82
N VAL A 351 31.89 -23.85 -9.15
CA VAL A 351 32.84 -24.98 -9.08
C VAL A 351 32.37 -26.10 -9.99
N SER A 352 33.30 -26.71 -10.75
CA SER A 352 32.90 -27.80 -11.64
C SER A 352 32.40 -29.03 -10.86
N THR A 353 31.39 -29.73 -11.38
CA THR A 353 30.87 -30.98 -10.81
C THR A 353 32.00 -31.96 -10.42
N SER A 354 32.94 -32.16 -11.35
CA SER A 354 34.07 -33.07 -11.15
C SER A 354 35.04 -32.62 -10.07
N LEU A 355 35.23 -31.31 -9.90
CA LEU A 355 36.11 -30.75 -8.90
C LEU A 355 35.46 -30.80 -7.51
N PHE A 356 34.17 -30.51 -7.42
CA PHE A 356 33.44 -30.63 -6.16
C PHE A 356 33.46 -32.07 -5.63
N GLU A 357 33.17 -33.05 -6.49
CA GLU A 357 33.27 -34.47 -6.09
C GLU A 357 34.70 -34.84 -5.65
N GLN A 358 35.73 -34.32 -6.32
CA GLN A 358 37.12 -34.50 -5.89
C GLN A 358 37.41 -33.89 -4.53
N HIS A 359 36.87 -32.70 -4.21
CA HIS A 359 37.01 -32.10 -2.88
C HIS A 359 36.41 -32.98 -1.80
N ILE A 360 35.21 -33.51 -2.02
CA ILE A 360 34.55 -34.42 -1.07
C ILE A 360 35.40 -35.66 -0.83
N ILE A 361 35.91 -36.29 -1.89
CA ILE A 361 36.79 -37.45 -1.78
C ILE A 361 38.08 -37.09 -1.02
N GLN A 362 38.73 -35.97 -1.36
CA GLN A 362 39.96 -35.52 -0.72
C GLN A 362 39.76 -35.31 0.79
N LEU A 363 38.66 -34.68 1.21
CA LEU A 363 38.36 -34.47 2.62
C LEU A 363 38.28 -35.80 3.37
N LEU A 364 37.47 -36.73 2.86
CA LEU A 364 37.25 -38.03 3.48
C LEU A 364 38.54 -38.88 3.52
N GLU A 365 39.29 -38.95 2.42
CA GLU A 365 40.54 -39.72 2.33
C GLU A 365 41.65 -39.17 3.23
N ASN A 366 41.63 -37.87 3.56
CA ASN A 366 42.59 -37.23 4.46
C ASN A 366 42.11 -37.18 5.92
N GLY A 367 41.02 -37.89 6.24
CA GLY A 367 40.48 -38.05 7.59
C GLY A 367 39.75 -36.82 8.13
N TYR A 368 39.32 -35.90 7.26
CA TYR A 368 38.42 -34.83 7.67
C TYR A 368 37.01 -35.41 7.87
N THR A 369 36.35 -34.95 8.92
CA THR A 369 34.99 -35.34 9.26
C THR A 369 34.08 -34.15 9.02
N PRO A 370 33.23 -34.18 7.98
CA PRO A 370 32.23 -33.14 7.78
C PRO A 370 31.23 -33.11 8.95
N ILE A 371 31.03 -31.93 9.52
CA ILE A 371 30.10 -31.66 10.64
C ILE A 371 29.09 -30.59 10.23
N ASN A 372 28.03 -30.42 11.02
CA ASN A 372 27.04 -29.36 10.84
C ASN A 372 27.22 -28.21 11.87
N PHE A 373 26.44 -27.14 11.73
CA PHE A 373 26.53 -25.99 12.65
C PHE A 373 26.00 -26.27 14.06
N LYS A 374 25.14 -27.27 14.25
CA LYS A 374 24.70 -27.70 15.59
C LYS A 374 25.88 -28.33 16.35
N ASP A 375 26.70 -29.14 15.69
CA ASP A 375 27.92 -29.69 16.30
C ASP A 375 28.89 -28.56 16.71
N LEU A 376 29.05 -27.54 15.83
CA LEU A 376 29.86 -26.36 16.14
C LEU A 376 29.27 -25.55 17.31
N TRP A 377 27.96 -25.36 17.35
CA TRP A 377 27.27 -24.65 18.42
C TRP A 377 27.46 -25.33 19.78
N GLU A 378 27.25 -26.64 19.84
CA GLU A 378 27.45 -27.43 21.05
C GLU A 378 28.91 -27.35 21.53
N TYR A 379 29.87 -27.42 20.61
CA TYR A 379 31.29 -27.24 20.92
C TYR A 379 31.60 -25.86 21.49
N LEU A 380 31.12 -24.78 20.85
CA LEU A 380 31.37 -23.41 21.29
C LEU A 380 30.74 -23.11 22.67
N ASN A 381 29.66 -23.80 23.01
CA ASN A 381 28.98 -23.68 24.30
C ASN A 381 29.46 -24.66 25.38
N ASN A 382 30.44 -25.53 25.08
CA ASN A 382 30.91 -26.62 25.95
C ASN A 382 29.81 -27.64 26.31
N GLU A 383 28.89 -27.88 25.38
CA GLU A 383 27.81 -28.87 25.49
C GLU A 383 28.14 -30.17 24.74
N GLY A 384 29.07 -30.11 23.77
CA GLY A 384 29.58 -31.23 22.99
C GLY A 384 31.05 -31.08 22.60
N GLY A 385 31.64 -32.12 22.02
CA GLY A 385 32.98 -32.08 21.43
C GLY A 385 32.98 -31.92 19.92
N LEU A 386 34.15 -32.05 19.30
CA LEU A 386 34.29 -32.17 17.84
C LEU A 386 35.26 -33.33 17.51
N PRO A 387 35.17 -33.92 16.30
CA PRO A 387 36.14 -34.92 15.84
C PRO A 387 37.54 -34.30 15.70
N ASP A 388 38.55 -35.14 15.43
CA ASP A 388 39.95 -34.66 15.29
C ASP A 388 40.09 -33.59 14.20
N LYS A 389 39.48 -33.80 13.03
CA LYS A 389 39.59 -32.89 11.86
C LYS A 389 38.21 -32.46 11.36
N PRO A 390 37.48 -31.61 12.10
CA PRO A 390 36.16 -31.16 11.70
C PRO A 390 36.26 -30.20 10.52
N VAL A 391 35.30 -30.30 9.59
CA VAL A 391 35.13 -29.34 8.49
C VAL A 391 33.64 -29.09 8.26
N ILE A 392 33.25 -27.85 8.02
CA ILE A 392 31.87 -27.52 7.61
C ILE A 392 31.86 -27.22 6.12
N ILE A 393 30.89 -27.77 5.40
CA ILE A 393 30.68 -27.49 3.97
C ILE A 393 29.45 -26.61 3.84
N THR A 394 29.60 -25.47 3.17
CA THR A 394 28.51 -24.52 2.95
C THR A 394 28.36 -24.16 1.47
N ALA A 395 27.12 -23.91 1.04
CA ALA A 395 26.84 -23.26 -0.24
C ALA A 395 25.89 -22.08 -0.03
N ASP A 396 26.17 -20.96 -0.69
CA ASP A 396 25.38 -19.73 -0.57
C ASP A 396 24.37 -19.57 -1.72
N ASP A 397 23.45 -18.64 -1.54
CA ASP A 397 22.42 -18.15 -2.46
C ASP A 397 21.22 -19.08 -2.71
N GLY A 398 21.42 -20.40 -2.74
CA GLY A 398 20.33 -21.37 -2.97
C GLY A 398 20.06 -21.67 -4.45
N TYR A 399 21.11 -21.66 -5.28
CA TYR A 399 21.01 -22.00 -6.70
C TYR A 399 20.47 -23.41 -6.92
N LEU A 400 19.77 -23.62 -8.04
CA LEU A 400 19.23 -24.92 -8.44
C LEU A 400 20.34 -25.98 -8.57
N SER A 401 21.55 -25.59 -8.94
CA SER A 401 22.72 -26.46 -8.99
C SER A 401 23.12 -27.02 -7.62
N ASN A 402 22.76 -26.36 -6.51
CA ASN A 402 22.93 -26.91 -5.17
C ASN A 402 22.10 -28.20 -5.01
N TYR A 403 20.88 -28.22 -5.58
CA TYR A 403 20.01 -29.38 -5.56
C TYR A 403 20.34 -30.39 -6.67
N GLU A 404 20.50 -29.95 -7.92
CA GLU A 404 20.65 -30.88 -9.06
C GLU A 404 22.05 -31.53 -9.14
N ILE A 405 23.08 -30.87 -8.60
CA ILE A 405 24.48 -31.30 -8.75
C ILE A 405 25.10 -31.62 -7.40
N ALA A 406 25.13 -30.65 -6.48
CA ALA A 406 25.88 -30.81 -5.23
C ALA A 406 25.22 -31.82 -4.27
N TYR A 407 23.89 -31.75 -4.09
CA TYR A 407 23.15 -32.64 -3.20
C TYR A 407 23.30 -34.14 -3.57
N PRO A 408 23.16 -34.58 -4.84
CA PRO A 408 23.40 -35.97 -5.21
C PRO A 408 24.82 -36.48 -4.89
N ILE A 409 25.84 -35.62 -5.02
CA ILE A 409 27.22 -35.94 -4.64
C ILE A 409 27.31 -36.09 -3.12
N LEU A 410 26.79 -35.12 -2.36
CA LEU A 410 26.78 -35.19 -0.89
C LEU A 410 26.04 -36.43 -0.38
N GLN A 411 24.91 -36.77 -1.00
CA GLN A 411 24.14 -37.98 -0.69
C GLN A 411 24.92 -39.26 -0.99
N LYS A 412 25.60 -39.33 -2.14
CA LYS A 412 26.45 -40.48 -2.52
C LYS A 412 27.54 -40.76 -1.49
N TYR A 413 28.10 -39.73 -0.86
CA TYR A 413 29.17 -39.85 0.13
C TYR A 413 28.68 -39.75 1.59
N ASN A 414 27.38 -39.57 1.81
CA ASN A 414 26.77 -39.34 3.12
C ASN A 414 27.43 -38.19 3.91
N VAL A 415 27.64 -37.06 3.22
CA VAL A 415 28.33 -35.88 3.76
C VAL A 415 27.31 -34.79 4.09
N PRO A 416 27.22 -34.34 5.36
CA PRO A 416 26.38 -33.21 5.72
C PRO A 416 26.91 -31.88 5.17
N ALA A 417 26.00 -30.95 4.90
CA ALA A 417 26.31 -29.59 4.48
C ALA A 417 25.23 -28.59 4.93
N THR A 418 25.54 -27.30 4.89
CA THR A 418 24.58 -26.22 5.17
C THR A 418 24.42 -25.33 3.95
N TYR A 419 23.19 -25.12 3.50
CA TYR A 419 22.90 -24.17 2.41
C TYR A 419 22.27 -22.90 3.00
N PHE A 420 22.90 -21.76 2.71
CA PHE A 420 22.39 -20.45 3.08
C PHE A 420 21.56 -19.90 1.91
N ILE A 421 20.26 -19.72 2.11
CA ILE A 421 19.35 -19.33 1.03
C ILE A 421 18.84 -17.90 1.15
N CYS A 422 18.67 -17.25 0.01
CA CYS A 422 17.89 -16.02 -0.09
C CYS A 422 16.42 -16.38 -0.29
N THR A 423 15.62 -16.28 0.76
CA THR A 423 14.22 -16.79 0.72
C THR A 423 13.34 -16.10 -0.31
N GLY A 424 13.65 -14.86 -0.72
CA GLY A 424 12.96 -14.15 -1.79
C GLY A 424 13.29 -14.65 -3.21
N TYR A 425 14.29 -15.51 -3.36
CA TYR A 425 14.67 -16.13 -4.64
C TYR A 425 14.29 -17.61 -4.73
N VAL A 426 13.87 -18.25 -3.63
CA VAL A 426 13.31 -19.62 -3.70
C VAL A 426 12.08 -19.61 -4.60
N ASP A 427 11.95 -20.62 -5.45
CA ASP A 427 10.95 -20.69 -6.54
C ASP A 427 11.12 -19.64 -7.66
N ASP A 428 12.17 -18.80 -7.65
CA ASP A 428 12.45 -17.83 -8.72
C ASP A 428 13.35 -18.42 -9.82
N ASN A 429 12.80 -18.49 -11.03
CA ASN A 429 13.48 -18.98 -12.24
C ASN A 429 13.81 -17.89 -13.26
N ARG A 430 13.67 -16.60 -12.91
CA ARG A 430 13.73 -15.49 -13.88
C ARG A 430 15.15 -15.09 -14.31
N TYR A 431 16.15 -15.24 -13.43
CA TYR A 431 17.54 -14.79 -13.71
C TYR A 431 18.55 -15.92 -13.61
N MET A 432 18.80 -16.41 -12.39
CA MET A 432 19.57 -17.62 -12.12
C MET A 432 18.59 -18.58 -11.43
N PRO A 433 18.46 -19.83 -11.90
CA PRO A 433 17.49 -20.75 -11.32
C PRO A 433 17.89 -21.07 -9.88
N HIS A 434 16.95 -20.93 -8.95
CA HIS A 434 17.08 -21.36 -7.57
C HIS A 434 16.26 -22.64 -7.35
N PHE A 435 16.62 -23.42 -6.34
CA PHE A 435 15.81 -24.59 -6.00
C PHE A 435 14.47 -24.15 -5.39
N SER A 436 13.48 -25.04 -5.48
CA SER A 436 12.13 -24.81 -4.95
C SER A 436 12.02 -25.13 -3.47
N TRP A 437 10.92 -24.72 -2.83
CA TRP A 437 10.63 -25.20 -1.47
C TRP A 437 10.43 -26.72 -1.40
N ASP A 438 9.94 -27.36 -2.46
CA ASP A 438 9.80 -28.81 -2.52
C ASP A 438 11.18 -29.50 -2.55
N ASP A 439 12.14 -28.96 -3.32
CA ASP A 439 13.52 -29.43 -3.33
C ASP A 439 14.18 -29.25 -1.96
N ALA A 440 13.93 -28.10 -1.30
CA ALA A 440 14.41 -27.83 0.04
C ALA A 440 13.87 -28.84 1.07
N ILE A 441 12.58 -29.20 0.96
CA ILE A 441 11.94 -30.22 1.81
C ILE A 441 12.59 -31.59 1.60
N GLU A 442 12.89 -31.98 0.36
CA GLU A 442 13.56 -33.24 0.06
C GLU A 442 14.97 -33.29 0.67
N MET A 443 15.76 -32.25 0.43
CA MET A 443 17.12 -32.13 0.97
C MET A 443 17.13 -32.15 2.50
N GLU A 444 16.21 -31.44 3.14
CA GLU A 444 16.02 -31.42 4.60
C GLU A 444 15.64 -32.80 5.16
N ALA A 445 14.69 -33.48 4.51
CA ALA A 445 14.20 -34.79 4.92
C ALA A 445 15.29 -35.87 4.88
N SER A 446 16.35 -35.68 4.09
CA SER A 446 17.53 -36.56 4.09
C SER A 446 18.33 -36.52 5.39
N GLY A 447 18.18 -35.44 6.18
CA GLY A 447 19.02 -35.16 7.35
C GLY A 447 20.44 -34.68 7.03
N LEU A 448 20.86 -34.66 5.76
CA LEU A 448 22.20 -34.23 5.33
C LEU A 448 22.31 -32.71 5.15
N ILE A 449 21.28 -32.08 4.59
CA ILE A 449 21.33 -30.67 4.23
C ILE A 449 20.60 -29.84 5.28
N ASP A 450 21.31 -28.85 5.82
CA ASP A 450 20.75 -27.84 6.70
C ASP A 450 20.48 -26.53 5.98
N ILE A 451 19.20 -26.17 5.80
CA ILE A 451 18.81 -24.91 5.17
C ILE A 451 18.76 -23.80 6.22
N GLN A 452 19.54 -22.75 5.99
CA GLN A 452 19.74 -21.61 6.90
C GLN A 452 19.64 -20.27 6.15
N SER A 453 19.61 -19.16 6.89
CA SER A 453 19.31 -17.85 6.29
C SER A 453 20.52 -17.23 5.59
N HIS A 454 20.31 -16.76 4.35
CA HIS A 454 21.14 -15.76 3.66
C HIS A 454 20.37 -14.45 3.44
N THR A 455 19.52 -14.08 4.40
CA THR A 455 18.54 -12.96 4.34
C THR A 455 17.37 -13.22 3.38
N HIS A 456 16.45 -12.26 3.24
CA HIS A 456 15.31 -12.40 2.34
C HIS A 456 15.67 -11.98 0.92
N THR A 457 16.20 -10.76 0.75
CA THR A 457 16.45 -10.13 -0.55
C THR A 457 17.93 -9.93 -0.89
N HIS A 458 18.84 -10.51 -0.10
CA HIS A 458 20.28 -10.41 -0.29
C HIS A 458 20.85 -8.95 -0.25
N PRO A 459 20.43 -8.05 0.67
CA PRO A 459 21.03 -6.73 0.74
C PRO A 459 22.39 -6.75 1.46
N LEU A 460 23.22 -5.74 1.20
CA LEU A 460 24.40 -5.47 2.02
C LEU A 460 23.93 -4.98 3.39
N MET A 461 23.94 -5.85 4.41
CA MET A 461 23.36 -5.58 5.73
C MET A 461 23.98 -4.37 6.46
N ASN A 462 25.19 -3.96 6.09
CA ASN A 462 25.86 -2.76 6.60
C ASN A 462 25.44 -1.46 5.88
N LYS A 463 24.50 -1.54 4.93
CA LYS A 463 23.95 -0.42 4.16
C LYS A 463 22.46 -0.19 4.40
N VAL A 464 21.80 -1.05 5.17
CA VAL A 464 20.40 -0.91 5.53
C VAL A 464 20.26 -0.37 6.96
N ASP A 465 19.10 0.19 7.28
CA ASP A 465 18.78 0.60 8.65
C ASP A 465 18.41 -0.60 9.54
N GLU A 466 18.16 -0.33 10.83
CA GLU A 466 17.84 -1.36 11.82
C GLU A 466 16.54 -2.11 11.51
N ALA A 467 15.51 -1.41 11.04
CA ALA A 467 14.21 -2.01 10.76
C ALA A 467 14.31 -2.98 9.58
N LYS A 468 14.96 -2.56 8.49
CA LYS A 468 15.21 -3.43 7.33
C LYS A 468 16.15 -4.57 7.68
N LEU A 469 17.18 -4.34 8.50
CA LEU A 469 18.09 -5.38 9.01
C LEU A 469 17.31 -6.49 9.75
N LEU A 470 16.41 -6.10 10.66
CA LEU A 470 15.59 -7.04 11.42
C LEU A 470 14.57 -7.76 10.54
N TYR A 471 13.92 -7.05 9.62
CA TYR A 471 12.99 -7.66 8.67
C TYR A 471 13.66 -8.74 7.81
N GLU A 472 14.77 -8.41 7.16
CA GLU A 472 15.49 -9.31 6.25
C GLU A 472 15.91 -10.63 6.93
N VAL A 473 16.31 -10.57 8.20
CA VAL A 473 16.76 -11.75 8.94
C VAL A 473 15.59 -12.52 9.55
N ASN A 474 14.66 -11.84 10.24
CA ASN A 474 13.52 -12.54 10.83
C ASN A 474 12.65 -13.21 9.78
N TYR A 475 12.27 -12.47 8.74
CA TYR A 475 11.34 -12.98 7.73
C TYR A 475 11.93 -14.19 6.99
N SER A 476 13.24 -14.16 6.72
CA SER A 476 13.91 -15.32 6.12
C SER A 476 13.96 -16.54 7.05
N ILE A 477 14.23 -16.35 8.35
CA ILE A 477 14.18 -17.44 9.34
C ILE A 477 12.77 -18.02 9.42
N GLU A 478 11.76 -17.17 9.54
CA GLU A 478 10.36 -17.60 9.68
C GLU A 478 9.86 -18.34 8.44
N LEU A 479 10.19 -17.88 7.23
CA LEU A 479 9.87 -18.60 5.99
C LEU A 479 10.56 -19.96 5.96
N ILE A 480 11.84 -20.04 6.33
CA ILE A 480 12.56 -21.32 6.45
C ILE A 480 11.84 -22.24 7.44
N GLU A 481 11.51 -21.76 8.63
CA GLU A 481 10.88 -22.58 9.67
C GLU A 481 9.44 -22.98 9.35
N LYS A 482 8.69 -22.11 8.66
CA LYS A 482 7.35 -22.40 8.13
C LYS A 482 7.38 -23.60 7.18
N HIS A 483 8.36 -23.63 6.26
CA HIS A 483 8.45 -24.68 5.25
C HIS A 483 9.15 -25.93 5.77
N LEU A 484 10.15 -25.79 6.64
CA LEU A 484 11.13 -26.84 6.94
C LEU A 484 11.17 -27.23 8.43
N GLY A 485 10.38 -26.59 9.30
CA GLY A 485 10.35 -26.83 10.74
C GLY A 485 11.37 -25.99 11.51
N LYS A 486 11.19 -25.89 12.84
CA LYS A 486 12.01 -25.03 13.71
C LYS A 486 13.50 -25.43 13.64
N ARG A 487 14.39 -24.45 13.61
CA ARG A 487 15.84 -24.67 13.63
C ARG A 487 16.31 -25.02 15.05
N ASP A 488 17.18 -26.01 15.18
CA ASP A 488 17.83 -26.32 16.47
C ASP A 488 18.84 -25.24 16.87
N VAL A 489 19.49 -24.66 15.86
CA VAL A 489 20.44 -23.56 15.92
C VAL A 489 20.17 -22.67 14.72
N VAL A 490 19.94 -21.38 14.96
CA VAL A 490 19.70 -20.39 13.92
C VAL A 490 21.03 -19.84 13.43
N VAL A 491 21.32 -20.03 12.15
CA VAL A 491 22.57 -19.60 11.52
C VAL A 491 22.29 -18.60 10.41
N LEU A 492 23.02 -17.49 10.40
CA LEU A 492 22.95 -16.47 9.35
C LEU A 492 24.30 -16.34 8.65
N SER A 493 24.28 -16.35 7.31
CA SER A 493 25.40 -15.88 6.50
C SER A 493 25.11 -14.49 5.94
N TYR A 494 26.05 -13.55 6.07
CA TYR A 494 25.88 -12.20 5.57
C TYR A 494 26.13 -12.10 4.05
N PRO A 495 25.18 -11.59 3.25
CA PRO A 495 25.36 -11.35 1.82
C PRO A 495 26.63 -10.56 1.51
N GLN A 496 27.51 -11.13 0.67
CA GLN A 496 28.80 -10.55 0.28
C GLN A 496 29.66 -10.07 1.47
N PHE A 497 29.51 -10.70 2.64
CA PHE A 497 30.17 -10.30 3.89
C PHE A 497 29.80 -8.87 4.35
N GLY A 498 28.70 -8.31 3.86
CA GLY A 498 28.27 -6.93 4.08
C GLY A 498 27.75 -6.67 5.49
N HIS A 499 28.59 -6.80 6.51
CA HIS A 499 28.25 -6.64 7.92
C HIS A 499 29.12 -5.57 8.60
N ASN A 500 28.76 -5.18 9.82
CA ASN A 500 29.57 -4.33 10.69
C ASN A 500 29.25 -4.64 12.17
N SER A 501 29.91 -3.94 13.10
CA SER A 501 29.69 -4.20 14.52
C SER A 501 28.26 -3.92 15.01
N PHE A 502 27.53 -3.01 14.34
CA PHE A 502 26.13 -2.74 14.63
C PHE A 502 25.26 -3.92 14.20
N THR A 503 25.41 -4.38 12.94
CA THR A 503 24.62 -5.53 12.44
C THR A 503 24.80 -6.77 13.30
N VAL A 504 26.04 -7.08 13.70
CA VAL A 504 26.36 -8.25 14.54
C VAL A 504 25.70 -8.17 15.90
N ARG A 505 25.74 -6.99 16.55
CA ARG A 505 25.14 -6.78 17.87
C ARG A 505 23.62 -6.78 17.82
N THR A 506 23.01 -6.16 16.81
CA THR A 506 21.55 -6.10 16.67
C THR A 506 20.97 -7.51 16.52
N LEU A 507 21.66 -8.39 15.79
CA LEU A 507 21.17 -9.73 15.48
C LEU A 507 21.55 -10.80 16.53
N SER A 508 22.34 -10.47 17.56
CA SER A 508 22.85 -11.48 18.51
C SER A 508 21.77 -12.11 19.40
N ASN A 509 20.57 -11.51 19.47
CA ASN A 509 19.43 -12.09 20.20
C ASN A 509 18.52 -12.93 19.30
N LEU A 510 18.72 -12.89 17.99
CA LEU A 510 17.90 -13.56 16.99
C LEU A 510 18.64 -14.73 16.33
N VAL A 511 19.96 -14.61 16.21
CA VAL A 511 20.82 -15.55 15.50
C VAL A 511 21.86 -16.10 16.47
N ASP A 512 21.94 -17.43 16.57
CA ASP A 512 22.89 -18.13 17.40
C ASP A 512 24.32 -18.05 16.80
N ILE A 513 24.44 -18.34 15.50
CA ILE A 513 25.73 -18.31 14.78
C ILE A 513 25.69 -17.34 13.60
N GLN A 514 26.66 -16.43 13.55
CA GLN A 514 26.83 -15.45 12.49
C GLN A 514 28.09 -15.74 11.67
N VAL A 515 27.89 -16.01 10.38
CA VAL A 515 28.93 -16.29 9.40
C VAL A 515 29.26 -14.99 8.65
N THR A 516 30.50 -14.52 8.82
CA THR A 516 30.86 -13.11 8.61
C THR A 516 31.72 -12.85 7.38
N ASP A 517 32.93 -13.39 7.36
CA ASP A 517 34.02 -12.93 6.50
C ASP A 517 34.86 -14.10 5.97
N LEU A 518 35.76 -13.81 5.04
CA LEU A 518 36.77 -14.78 4.64
C LEU A 518 37.89 -14.87 5.67
N ASN A 519 38.32 -16.09 5.98
CA ASN A 519 39.48 -16.33 6.82
C ASN A 519 40.77 -16.08 6.05
N LYS A 520 41.20 -14.80 6.01
CA LYS A 520 42.47 -14.39 5.40
C LYS A 520 43.65 -14.50 6.37
N TRP A 521 43.39 -14.49 7.68
CA TRP A 521 44.39 -14.44 8.75
C TRP A 521 43.94 -15.24 9.96
N ARG A 522 44.90 -15.82 10.69
CA ARG A 522 44.69 -16.62 11.91
C ARG A 522 43.71 -15.94 12.88
N SER A 523 42.46 -16.34 12.82
CA SER A 523 41.36 -15.83 13.64
C SER A 523 40.60 -17.01 14.24
N ALA A 524 40.16 -16.84 15.48
CA ALA A 524 39.42 -17.87 16.18
C ALA A 524 37.99 -17.95 15.64
N THR A 525 37.45 -19.17 15.54
CA THR A 525 36.02 -19.36 15.29
C THR A 525 35.24 -19.02 16.56
N THR A 526 34.26 -18.12 16.44
CA THR A 526 33.33 -17.78 17.52
C THR A 526 31.91 -17.74 16.98
N ALA A 527 30.91 -17.84 17.86
CA ALA A 527 29.50 -17.80 17.45
C ALA A 527 29.15 -16.53 16.67
N LEU A 528 29.75 -15.39 17.00
CA LEU A 528 29.47 -14.10 16.34
C LEU A 528 30.44 -13.76 15.19
N ASP A 529 31.41 -14.64 14.88
CA ASP A 529 32.43 -14.41 13.86
C ASP A 529 32.93 -15.74 13.30
N VAL A 530 32.07 -16.46 12.58
CA VAL A 530 32.48 -17.65 11.83
C VAL A 530 32.99 -17.22 10.46
N LYS A 531 34.29 -17.41 10.22
CA LYS A 531 34.92 -17.12 8.94
C LYS A 531 35.06 -18.34 8.06
N ARG A 532 35.12 -18.10 6.75
CA ARG A 532 35.09 -19.17 5.74
C ARG A 532 36.27 -19.15 4.78
N ILE A 533 36.48 -20.26 4.10
CA ILE A 533 37.44 -20.44 3.01
C ILE A 533 36.64 -20.33 1.71
N HIS A 534 36.95 -19.33 0.89
CA HIS A 534 36.38 -19.19 -0.44
C HIS A 534 36.86 -20.32 -1.35
N VAL A 535 35.95 -21.12 -1.91
CA VAL A 535 36.31 -22.19 -2.84
C VAL A 535 35.97 -21.76 -4.27
N SER A 536 37.02 -21.52 -5.06
CA SER A 536 36.94 -21.22 -6.49
C SER A 536 37.25 -22.47 -7.33
N ASN A 537 36.90 -22.42 -8.62
CA ASN A 537 37.12 -23.54 -9.54
C ASN A 537 38.60 -23.83 -9.86
N ASP A 538 39.52 -22.93 -9.49
CA ASP A 538 40.96 -23.16 -9.61
C ASP A 538 41.58 -23.77 -8.33
N MET A 539 40.80 -23.96 -7.26
CA MET A 539 41.23 -24.61 -6.03
C MET A 539 41.28 -26.14 -6.21
N SER A 540 42.36 -26.67 -6.79
CA SER A 540 42.54 -28.13 -6.98
C SER A 540 42.88 -28.93 -5.71
N ASP A 541 43.32 -28.26 -4.65
CA ASP A 541 43.76 -28.90 -3.40
C ASP A 541 43.20 -28.13 -2.20
N VAL A 542 42.00 -28.53 -1.78
CA VAL A 542 41.28 -27.93 -0.64
C VAL A 542 41.99 -28.23 0.69
N ILE A 543 42.69 -29.36 0.78
CA ILE A 543 43.39 -29.82 1.99
C ILE A 543 44.51 -28.86 2.34
N LYS A 544 45.34 -28.51 1.34
CA LYS A 544 46.43 -27.57 1.54
C LYS A 544 45.97 -26.21 2.08
N GLU A 545 44.81 -25.73 1.64
CA GLU A 545 44.26 -24.46 2.13
C GLU A 545 43.73 -24.57 3.56
N ILE A 546 43.08 -25.68 3.91
CA ILE A 546 42.66 -25.95 5.29
C ILE A 546 43.88 -26.02 6.22
N GLU A 547 44.92 -26.76 5.84
CA GLU A 547 46.14 -26.90 6.65
C GLU A 547 46.87 -25.56 6.83
N ARG A 548 46.91 -24.71 5.79
CA ARG A 548 47.49 -23.37 5.86
C ARG A 548 46.86 -22.50 6.96
N LEU A 549 45.56 -22.68 7.21
CA LEU A 549 44.79 -21.88 8.15
C LEU A 549 44.69 -22.51 9.55
N THR A 550 44.86 -23.83 9.66
CA THR A 550 44.67 -24.58 10.92
C THR A 550 45.97 -25.01 11.62
N GLN A 551 47.10 -25.08 10.91
CA GLN A 551 48.38 -25.58 11.44
C GLN A 551 49.38 -24.47 11.87
#